data_AF-A0A925BMW5-F1
#
_entry.id   AF-A0A925BMW5-F1
#
_cell.length_a   1.000
_cell.length_b   1.000
_cell.length_c   1.000
_cell.angle_alpha   90.00
_cell.angle_beta   90.00
_cell.angle_gamma   90.00
#
_symmetry.space_group_name_H-M   'P 1'
#
loop_
_entity.id
_entity.type
_entity.pdbx_description
1 polymer ?
#
loop_
_entity_poly.entity_id
_entity_poly.type
_entity_poly.pdbx_seq_one_letter_code
_entity_poly.pdbx_strand_id
1 'polypeptide(L)'
;MFRFAPYVLKSLWRHRVRTLLTVSGTAVALFVFSFVEAVQEGLDRLTREQLGDRSLIVFQANRFCPSTSKLPEDYSRRVAKLPGVNEAVPIKVYMTNCRASLDVVGFHGLP
;
A
#
# COMPACT_ATOMS: atom_id res chain seq x y z
N MET A 1 -5.93 31.18 37.64
CA MET A 1 -6.63 29.87 37.68
C MET A 1 -5.83 28.71 38.26
N PHE A 2 -4.49 28.77 38.41
CA PHE A 2 -3.68 27.62 38.88
C PHE A 2 -3.42 27.52 40.39
N ARG A 3 -4.18 28.22 41.25
CA ARG A 3 -3.92 28.30 42.70
C ARG A 3 -3.99 26.94 43.43
N PHE A 4 -4.71 25.96 42.86
CA PHE A 4 -4.89 24.63 43.44
C PHE A 4 -3.99 23.55 42.82
N ALA A 5 -3.24 23.86 41.75
CA ALA A 5 -2.28 22.95 41.14
C ALA A 5 -1.27 22.33 42.12
N PRO A 6 -0.66 23.09 43.07
CA PRO A 6 0.26 22.49 44.04
C PRO A 6 -0.42 21.51 45.01
N TYR A 7 -1.70 21.71 45.31
CA TYR A 7 -2.48 20.78 46.15
C TYR A 7 -2.79 19.47 45.40
N VAL A 8 -3.12 19.55 44.11
CA VAL A 8 -3.35 18.38 43.26
C VAL A 8 -2.07 17.57 43.10
N LEU A 9 -0.94 18.21 42.80
CA LEU A 9 0.37 17.55 42.71
C LEU A 9 0.77 16.86 44.02
N LYS A 10 0.52 17.51 45.17
CA LYS A 10 0.79 16.93 46.48
C LYS A 10 -0.11 15.72 46.78
N SER A 11 -1.35 15.74 46.32
CA SER A 11 -2.28 14.61 46.42
C SER A 11 -1.85 13.43 45.52
N LEU A 12 -1.47 13.71 44.27
CA LEU A 12 -0.98 12.72 43.32
C LEU A 12 0.28 12.00 43.84
N TRP A 13 1.22 12.76 44.41
CA TRP A 13 2.45 12.24 45.00
C TRP A 13 2.21 11.37 46.24
N ARG A 14 1.15 11.65 47.01
CA ARG A 14 0.82 10.87 48.23
C ARG A 14 0.14 9.54 47.90
N HIS A 15 -0.63 9.47 46.81
CA HIS A 15 -1.28 8.26 46.33
C HIS A 15 -0.63 7.72 45.04
N ARG A 16 0.69 7.44 45.10
CA ARG A 16 1.51 7.04 43.94
C ARG A 16 1.00 5.81 43.21
N VAL A 17 0.54 4.80 43.94
CA VAL A 17 0.08 3.53 43.33
C VAL A 17 -1.19 3.74 42.51
N ARG A 18 -2.16 4.48 43.07
CA ARG A 18 -3.44 4.74 42.40
C ARG A 18 -3.24 5.59 41.15
N THR A 19 -2.38 6.59 41.24
CA THR A 19 -2.06 7.49 40.12
C THR A 19 -1.26 6.80 39.03
N LEU A 20 -0.29 5.97 39.38
CA LEU A 20 0.43 5.14 38.42
C LEU A 20 -0.52 4.21 37.67
N LEU A 21 -1.42 3.51 38.38
CA LEU A 21 -2.37 2.60 37.75
C LEU A 21 -3.31 3.32 36.76
N THR A 22 -3.80 4.51 37.10
CA THR A 22 -4.70 5.25 36.21
C THR A 22 -3.97 5.85 35.02
N VAL A 23 -2.75 6.37 35.21
CA VAL A 23 -1.93 6.94 34.14
C VAL A 23 -1.43 5.86 33.20
N SER A 24 -0.97 4.72 33.72
CA SER A 24 -0.51 3.61 32.87
C SER A 24 -1.67 3.00 32.08
N GLY A 25 -2.83 2.78 32.71
CA GLY A 25 -4.01 2.25 32.01
C GLY A 25 -4.48 3.15 30.86
N THR A 26 -4.55 4.47 31.10
CA THR A 26 -4.90 5.43 30.05
C THR A 26 -3.83 5.53 28.96
N ALA A 27 -2.54 5.50 29.33
CA ALA A 27 -1.45 5.49 28.37
C ALA A 27 -1.47 4.25 27.47
N VAL A 28 -1.71 3.06 28.04
CA VAL A 28 -1.81 1.81 27.27
C VAL A 28 -3.01 1.86 26.32
N ALA A 29 -4.17 2.35 26.77
CA ALA A 29 -5.36 2.47 25.92
C ALA A 29 -5.11 3.39 24.71
N LEU A 30 -4.52 4.56 24.94
CA LEU A 30 -4.17 5.49 23.86
C LEU A 30 -3.10 4.90 22.93
N PHE A 31 -2.08 4.24 23.48
CA PHE A 31 -1.03 3.61 22.69
C PHE A 31 -1.59 2.55 21.75
N VAL A 32 -2.44 1.65 22.24
CA VAL A 32 -3.06 0.60 21.42
C VAL A 32 -3.94 1.22 20.32
N PHE A 33 -4.72 2.24 20.67
CA PHE A 33 -5.57 2.93 19.70
C PHE A 33 -4.74 3.57 18.58
N SER A 34 -3.76 4.39 18.93
CA SER A 34 -2.89 5.07 17.95
C SER A 34 -2.05 4.08 17.13
N PHE A 35 -1.59 2.98 17.74
CA PHE A 35 -0.85 1.95 17.02
C PHE A 35 -1.71 1.27 15.96
N VAL A 36 -2.94 0.89 16.32
CA VAL A 36 -3.88 0.24 15.39
C VAL A 36 -4.25 1.18 14.25
N GLU A 37 -4.46 2.47 14.54
CA GLU A 37 -4.76 3.49 13.51
C GLU A 37 -3.58 3.67 12.55
N ALA A 38 -2.35 3.77 13.07
CA ALA A 38 -1.14 3.87 12.24
C ALA A 38 -0.94 2.64 11.34
N VAL A 39 -1.23 1.44 11.84
CA VAL A 39 -1.16 0.21 11.04
C VAL A 39 -2.24 0.20 9.96
N GLN A 40 -3.47 0.56 10.30
CA GLN A 40 -4.57 0.65 9.32
C GLN A 40 -4.21 1.64 8.21
N GLU A 41 -3.78 2.85 8.56
CA GLU A 41 -3.43 3.87 7.57
C GLU A 41 -2.21 3.48 6.73
N GLY A 42 -1.22 2.81 7.33
CA GLY A 42 -0.10 2.22 6.61
C GLY A 42 -0.53 1.17 5.58
N LEU A 43 -1.42 0.25 5.97
CA LEU A 43 -1.96 -0.78 5.06
C LEU A 43 -2.85 -0.16 3.97
N ASP A 44 -3.67 0.82 4.32
CA ASP A 44 -4.54 1.52 3.37
C ASP A 44 -3.71 2.25 2.32
N ARG A 45 -2.59 2.88 2.73
CA ARG A 45 -1.65 3.51 1.81
C ARG A 45 -0.99 2.51 0.87
N LEU A 46 -0.46 1.41 1.38
CA LEU A 46 0.14 0.36 0.54
C LEU A 46 -0.88 -0.23 -0.45
N THR A 47 -2.10 -0.49 0.01
CA THR A 47 -3.16 -1.04 -0.83
C THR A 47 -3.63 -0.03 -1.90
N ARG A 48 -3.77 1.25 -1.53
CA ARG A 48 -4.14 2.31 -2.47
C ARG A 48 -3.04 2.63 -3.47
N GLU A 49 -1.78 2.59 -3.08
CA GLU A 49 -0.66 2.75 -4.02
C GLU A 49 -0.62 1.57 -5.01
N GLN A 50 -0.87 0.34 -4.56
CA GLN A 50 -0.97 -0.83 -5.44
C GLN A 50 -2.17 -0.77 -6.41
N LEU A 51 -3.30 -0.19 -5.97
CA LEU A 51 -4.47 0.11 -6.82
C LEU A 51 -4.29 1.37 -7.68
N GLY A 52 -3.35 2.23 -7.30
CA GLY A 52 -3.07 3.53 -7.91
C GLY A 52 -2.18 3.44 -9.14
N ASP A 53 -1.50 2.32 -9.33
CA ASP A 53 -0.81 2.01 -10.57
C ASP A 53 -1.88 1.64 -11.61
N ARG A 54 -2.43 2.68 -12.26
CA ARG A 54 -3.45 2.59 -13.32
C ARG A 54 -2.88 1.97 -14.60
N SER A 55 -2.19 0.84 -14.46
CA SER A 55 -1.62 0.07 -15.55
C SER A 55 -2.73 -0.73 -16.22
N LEU A 56 -3.22 -0.21 -17.34
CA LEU A 56 -4.15 -0.96 -18.19
C LEU A 56 -3.34 -1.95 -19.04
N ILE A 57 -3.43 -3.23 -18.71
CA ILE A 57 -2.75 -4.29 -19.48
C ILE A 57 -3.63 -4.68 -20.67
N VAL A 58 -3.09 -4.55 -21.89
CA VAL A 58 -3.82 -4.80 -23.15
C VAL A 58 -3.30 -6.06 -23.83
N PHE A 59 -4.21 -6.95 -24.22
CA PHE A 59 -3.91 -8.17 -24.98
C PHE A 59 -4.78 -8.27 -26.23
N GLN A 60 -4.36 -9.10 -27.19
CA GLN A 60 -5.17 -9.42 -28.35
C GLN A 60 -6.46 -10.14 -27.92
N ALA A 61 -7.58 -9.80 -28.59
CA ALA A 61 -8.85 -10.49 -28.35
C ALA A 61 -8.71 -12.02 -28.51
N ASN A 62 -9.41 -12.77 -27.66
CA ASN A 62 -9.39 -14.24 -27.61
C ASN A 62 -8.02 -14.87 -27.27
N ARG A 63 -7.10 -14.11 -26.65
CA ARG A 63 -5.84 -14.64 -26.12
C ARG A 63 -5.74 -14.34 -24.62
N PHE A 64 -6.02 -15.35 -23.79
CA PHE A 64 -5.95 -15.22 -22.34
C PHE A 64 -4.50 -15.23 -21.81
N CYS A 65 -3.62 -16.00 -22.44
CA CYS A 65 -2.22 -16.09 -22.00
C CYS A 65 -1.39 -14.93 -22.60
N PRO A 66 -0.70 -14.11 -21.78
CA PRO A 66 0.09 -12.97 -22.25
C PRO A 66 1.20 -13.38 -23.23
N SER A 67 1.80 -14.55 -23.03
CA SER A 67 2.83 -15.13 -23.91
C SER A 67 2.33 -15.47 -25.32
N THR A 68 1.02 -15.64 -25.50
CA THR A 68 0.41 -15.97 -26.80
C THR A 68 -0.13 -14.76 -27.55
N SER A 69 -0.16 -13.59 -26.91
CA SER A 69 -0.61 -12.33 -27.51
C SER A 69 0.54 -11.70 -28.29
N LYS A 70 0.33 -11.45 -29.59
CA LYS A 70 1.33 -10.81 -30.46
C LYS A 70 0.76 -9.49 -31.00
N LEU A 71 1.06 -8.40 -30.31
CA LEU A 71 0.71 -7.05 -30.73
C LEU A 71 1.88 -6.42 -31.51
N PRO A 72 1.63 -5.73 -32.64
CA PRO A 72 2.66 -4.96 -33.33
C PRO A 72 3.20 -3.83 -32.44
N GLU A 73 4.52 -3.59 -32.48
CA GLU A 73 5.17 -2.55 -31.67
C GLU A 73 4.64 -1.14 -31.99
N ASP A 74 4.26 -0.88 -33.24
CA ASP A 74 3.64 0.38 -33.68
C ASP A 74 2.38 0.79 -32.89
N TYR A 75 1.72 -0.17 -32.25
CA TYR A 75 0.52 0.12 -31.48
C TYR A 75 0.84 0.91 -30.21
N SER A 76 2.04 0.77 -29.63
CA SER A 76 2.47 1.59 -28.49
C SER A 76 2.41 3.08 -28.83
N ARG A 77 2.90 3.47 -30.01
CA ARG A 77 2.84 4.85 -30.53
C ARG A 77 1.43 5.37 -30.73
N ARG A 78 0.48 4.50 -31.10
CA ARG A 78 -0.92 4.88 -31.28
C ARG A 78 -1.64 5.00 -29.94
N VAL A 79 -1.39 4.06 -29.04
CA VAL A 79 -1.98 4.04 -27.69
C VAL A 79 -1.50 5.25 -26.88
N ALA A 80 -0.22 5.61 -26.97
CA ALA A 80 0.33 6.80 -26.32
C ALA A 80 -0.31 8.13 -26.78
N LYS A 81 -1.02 8.16 -27.92
CA LYS A 81 -1.73 9.35 -28.42
C LYS A 81 -3.19 9.43 -27.94
N LEU A 82 -3.69 8.39 -27.27
CA LEU A 82 -5.06 8.36 -26.78
C LEU A 82 -5.23 9.31 -25.59
N PRO A 83 -6.38 10.00 -25.47
CA PRO A 83 -6.62 10.90 -24.35
C PRO A 83 -6.64 10.13 -23.03
N GLY A 84 -5.88 10.60 -22.04
CA GLY A 84 -5.78 9.99 -20.72
C GLY A 84 -4.69 8.93 -20.56
N VAL A 85 -3.95 8.60 -21.63
CA VAL A 85 -2.76 7.73 -21.55
C VAL A 85 -1.53 8.58 -21.23
N ASN A 86 -0.87 8.29 -20.11
CA ASN A 86 0.37 8.98 -19.73
C ASN A 86 1.59 8.34 -20.44
N GLU A 87 1.66 7.02 -20.44
CA GLU A 87 2.75 6.26 -21.04
C GLU A 87 2.24 4.91 -21.56
N ALA A 88 2.85 4.40 -22.64
CA ALA A 88 2.57 3.09 -23.19
C ALA A 88 3.86 2.30 -23.35
N VAL A 89 4.05 1.27 -22.50
CA VAL A 89 5.26 0.44 -22.49
C VAL A 89 5.00 -0.88 -23.24
N PRO A 90 5.72 -1.18 -24.33
CA PRO A 90 5.60 -2.46 -25.00
C PRO A 90 6.34 -3.54 -24.20
N ILE A 91 5.58 -4.44 -23.58
CA ILE A 91 6.13 -5.52 -22.77
C ILE A 91 6.03 -6.84 -23.53
N LYS A 92 7.14 -7.55 -23.63
CA LYS A 92 7.15 -8.93 -24.15
C LYS A 92 7.34 -9.91 -23.01
N VAL A 93 6.33 -10.73 -22.79
CA VAL A 93 6.31 -11.74 -21.73
C VAL A 93 6.76 -13.08 -22.30
N TYR A 94 7.87 -13.61 -21.77
CA TYR A 94 8.32 -14.96 -22.04
C TYR A 94 8.10 -15.84 -20.81
N MET A 95 7.51 -17.00 -21.04
CA MET A 95 7.25 -18.02 -20.02
C MET A 95 7.92 -19.32 -20.44
N THR A 96 8.59 -19.97 -19.50
CA THR A 96 9.29 -21.24 -19.72
C THR A 96 8.34 -22.43 -19.72
N ASN A 97 7.23 -22.38 -18.98
CA ASN A 97 6.28 -23.46 -18.84
C ASN A 97 4.86 -22.96 -18.48
N CYS A 98 3.92 -23.05 -19.43
CA CYS A 98 2.53 -22.61 -19.22
C CYS A 98 1.73 -23.35 -18.13
N ARG A 99 2.29 -24.40 -17.49
CA ARG A 99 1.57 -25.27 -16.53
C ARG A 99 2.04 -25.15 -15.08
N ALA A 100 3.23 -24.61 -14.81
CA ALA A 100 3.84 -24.61 -13.48
C ALA A 100 3.80 -23.21 -12.82
N SER A 101 3.31 -23.13 -11.58
CA SER A 101 3.23 -21.89 -10.79
C SER A 101 4.60 -21.37 -10.29
N LEU A 102 5.70 -21.99 -10.72
CA LEU A 102 7.09 -21.65 -10.38
C LEU A 102 7.85 -21.06 -11.58
N ASP A 103 7.12 -20.54 -12.57
CA ASP A 103 7.70 -20.08 -13.82
C ASP A 103 8.48 -18.77 -13.63
N VAL A 104 9.69 -18.73 -14.20
CA VAL A 104 10.45 -17.49 -14.33
C VAL A 104 9.79 -16.67 -15.43
N VAL A 105 9.05 -15.64 -15.06
CA VAL A 105 8.45 -14.70 -16.01
C VAL A 105 9.51 -13.65 -16.37
N GLY A 106 10.07 -13.77 -17.57
CA GLY A 106 10.98 -12.78 -18.13
C GLY A 106 10.18 -11.65 -18.78
N PHE A 107 10.26 -10.45 -18.22
CA PHE A 107 9.74 -9.23 -18.84
C PHE A 107 10.87 -8.54 -19.59
N HIS A 108 10.72 -8.39 -20.90
CA HIS A 108 11.64 -7.59 -21.71
C HIS A 108 10.99 -6.24 -22.05
N GLY A 109 11.74 -5.16 -21.87
CA GLY A 109 11.31 -3.78 -22.17
C GLY A 109 10.76 -3.00 -20.97
N LEU A 110 10.99 -3.46 -19.74
CA LEU A 110 10.73 -2.65 -18.53
C LEU A 110 11.86 -1.62 -18.34
N PRO A 111 11.53 -0.35 -18.01
CA PRO A 111 12.53 0.63 -17.58
C PRO A 111 13.16 0.28 -16.22
#